data_AF-A0A078BHE4-F1
#
_entry.id   AF-A0A078BHE4-F1
#
_cell.length_a   1.000
_cell.length_b   1.000
_cell.length_c   1.000
_cell.angle_alpha   90.00
_cell.angle_beta   90.00
_cell.angle_gamma   90.00
#
_symmetry.space_group_name_H-M   'P 1'
#
loop_
_entity.id
_entity.type
_entity.pdbx_description
1 polymer ?
#
loop_
_entity_poly.entity_id
_entity_poly.type
_entity_poly.pdbx_seq_one_letter_code
_entity_poly.pdbx_strand_id
1 'polypeptide(L)' 'MLDNGGQDYFTLQSIGTAFCPYRIAAYAPFLEGFTRLGYQIVDRWQNPDKHCHIAFEPEHSVDVYHGFYLRRG' A
#
# COMPACT_ATOMS: atom_id res chain seq x y z
N MET A 1 -12.93 -0.98 -2.67
CA MET A 1 -12.60 -2.35 -2.20
C MET A 1 -11.19 -2.29 -1.64
N LEU A 2 -10.96 -2.73 -0.41
CA LEU A 2 -9.67 -2.55 0.30
C LEU A 2 -8.58 -3.54 -0.12
N ASP A 3 -8.75 -4.22 -1.25
CA ASP A 3 -7.87 -5.31 -1.63
C ASP A 3 -7.57 -5.23 -3.11
N ASN A 4 -6.30 -5.10 -3.46
CA ASN A 4 -5.82 -5.15 -4.84
C ASN A 4 -5.81 -6.60 -5.33
N GLY A 5 -6.91 -7.33 -5.13
CA GLY A 5 -7.04 -8.75 -5.45
C GLY A 5 -6.21 -9.70 -4.56
N GLY A 6 -5.76 -9.26 -3.39
CA GLY A 6 -5.05 -10.10 -2.41
C GLY A 6 -3.58 -10.33 -2.76
N GLN A 7 -3.05 -9.67 -3.79
CA GLN A 7 -1.71 -9.93 -4.31
C GLN A 7 -0.83 -8.69 -4.30
N ASP A 8 0.45 -8.94 -4.04
CA ASP A 8 1.51 -7.95 -4.20
C ASP A 8 1.89 -7.82 -5.66
N TYR A 9 2.18 -6.59 -6.10
CA TYR A 9 2.72 -6.34 -7.43
C TYR A 9 3.68 -5.15 -7.41
N PHE A 10 4.43 -5.03 -8.50
CA PHE A 10 5.36 -3.94 -8.71
C PHE A 10 4.91 -3.10 -9.89
N THR A 11 5.07 -1.79 -9.76
CA THR A 11 4.80 -0.83 -10.82
C THR A 11 5.92 0.20 -10.87
N LEU A 12 6.04 0.91 -11.99
CA LEU A 12 6.92 2.06 -12.13
C LEU A 12 6.07 3.32 -12.05
N GLN A 13 6.32 4.18 -11.06
CA GLN A 13 5.57 5.41 -10.86
C GLN A 13 6.41 6.62 -11.23
N SER A 14 5.83 7.53 -12.00
CA SER A 14 6.39 8.86 -12.20
C SER A 14 5.97 9.75 -11.04
N ILE A 15 6.94 10.36 -10.36
CA ILE A 15 6.69 11.38 -9.33
C ILE A 15 6.97 12.80 -9.87
N GLY A 16 6.98 12.95 -11.19
CA GLY A 16 7.26 14.21 -11.90
C GLY A 16 8.73 14.48 -12.16
N THR A 17 9.62 14.19 -11.20
CA THR A 17 11.07 14.42 -11.34
C THR A 17 11.87 13.14 -11.58
N ALA A 18 11.29 11.98 -11.30
CA ALA A 18 11.93 10.69 -11.46
C ALA A 18 10.86 9.60 -11.66
N PHE A 19 11.33 8.44 -12.12
CA PHE A 19 10.56 7.21 -12.11
C PHE A 19 11.07 6.31 -10.99
N CYS A 20 10.17 5.84 -10.14
CA CYS A 20 10.50 5.04 -8.96
C CYS A 20 9.77 3.69 -9.02
N PRO A 21 10.48 2.57 -8.75
CA PRO A 21 9.82 1.28 -8.58
C PRO A 21 9.03 1.29 -7.27
N TYR A 22 7.73 1.03 -7.36
CA TYR A 22 6.83 0.93 -6.21
C TYR A 22 6.40 -0.52 -6.05
N ARG A 23 6.40 -1.02 -4.81
CA ARG A 23 5.69 -2.24 -4.43
C ARG A 23 4.33 -1.83 -3.91
N ILE A 24 3.28 -2.34 -4.53
CA ILE A 24 1.94 -2.25 -4.00
C ILE A 24 1.68 -3.53 -3.22
N ALA A 25 1.57 -3.42 -1.90
CA ALA A 25 1.39 -4.56 -1.02
C ALA A 25 -0.10 -4.86 -0.80
N ALA A 26 -0.47 -6.14 -0.81
CA ALA A 26 -1.78 -6.61 -0.41
C ALA A 26 -2.02 -6.28 1.06
N TYR A 27 -3.14 -5.60 1.33
CA TYR A 27 -3.39 -4.95 2.62
C TYR A 27 -3.37 -5.94 3.80
N ALA A 28 -4.12 -7.04 3.70
CA ALA A 28 -4.22 -8.02 4.78
C ALA A 28 -2.91 -8.81 5.00
N PRO A 29 -2.27 -9.43 3.98
CA PRO A 29 -0.99 -10.12 4.16
C PRO A 29 0.13 -9.22 4.70
N PHE A 30 0.15 -7.95 4.28
CA PHE A 30 1.12 -6.97 4.77
C PHE A 30 1.00 -6.78 6.28
N LEU A 31 -0.20 -6.52 6.79
CA LEU A 31 -0.44 -6.29 8.22
C LEU A 31 -0.27 -7.56 9.05
N GLU A 32 -0.70 -8.71 8.53
CA GLU A 32 -0.44 -10.01 9.17
C GLU A 32 1.05 -10.31 9.31
N GLY A 33 1.88 -9.83 8.37
CA GLY A 33 3.33 -9.90 8.49
C GLY A 33 3.84 -9.23 9.77
N PHE A 34 3.31 -8.05 10.09
CA PHE A 34 3.69 -7.32 11.30
C PHE A 34 3.17 -7.98 12.58
N THR A 35 1.94 -8.48 12.58
CA THR A 35 1.39 -9.16 13.77
C THR A 35 2.15 -10.44 14.10
N ARG A 36 2.57 -11.22 13.08
CA ARG A 36 3.45 -12.40 13.27
C ARG A 36 4.82 -12.05 13.85
N LEU A 37 5.31 -10.83 13.60
CA LEU A 37 6.57 -10.33 14.16
C LEU A 37 6.39 -9.71 15.56
N GLY A 38 5.19 -9.80 16.16
CA GLY A 38 4.89 -9.31 17.50
C GLY A 38 4.54 -7.81 17.56
N TYR A 39 4.29 -7.17 16.42
CA TYR A 39 3.79 -5.79 16.40
C TYR A 39 2.28 -5.75 16.63
N GLN A 40 1.84 -4.70 17.30
CA GLN A 40 0.43 -4.34 17.43
C GLN A 40 0.12 -3.18 16.49
N ILE A 41 -1.00 -3.27 15.79
CA ILE A 41 -1.55 -2.17 15.00
C ILE A 41 -2.30 -1.26 15.96
N VAL A 42 -1.74 -0.08 16.24
CA VAL A 42 -2.31 0.88 17.19
C VAL A 42 -3.28 1.82 16.50
N ASP A 43 -2.95 2.25 15.28
CA ASP A 43 -3.82 3.12 14.48
C ASP A 43 -3.64 2.86 12.98
N ARG A 44 -4.65 3.25 12.19
CA ARG A 44 -4.65 3.20 10.72
C ARG A 44 -5.48 4.33 10.15
N TRP A 45 -5.02 4.91 9.05
CA TRP A 45 -5.75 5.97 8.36
C TRP A 45 -5.57 5.86 6.85
N GLN A 46 -6.43 6.57 6.13
CA GLN A 46 -6.33 6.78 4.69
C GLN A 46 -5.76 8.16 4.42
N ASN A 47 -4.94 8.28 3.38
CA ASN A 47 -4.51 9.55 2.82
C ASN A 47 -5.17 9.72 1.45
N PRO A 48 -6.32 10.42 1.37
CA PRO A 48 -7.06 10.59 0.11
C PRO A 48 -6.34 11.51 -0.88
N ASP A 49 -5.39 12.32 -0.43
CA ASP A 49 -4.61 13.21 -1.30
C ASP A 49 -3.49 12.48 -2.05
N LYS A 50 -3.34 11.17 -1.82
CA LYS A 50 -2.34 10.32 -2.48
C LYS A 50 -3.03 9.16 -3.19
N HIS A 51 -2.83 9.11 -4.50
CA HIS A 51 -3.24 8.01 -5.38
C HIS A 51 -2.04 7.53 -6.19
N CYS A 52 -2.12 6.30 -6.68
CA CYS A 52 -1.12 5.65 -7.53
C CYS A 52 -1.81 5.20 -8.82
N HIS A 53 -1.77 6.06 -9.84
CA HIS A 53 -2.30 5.72 -11.15
C HIS A 53 -1.30 4.85 -11.91
N ILE A 54 -1.73 3.68 -12.36
CA ILE A 54 -0.92 2.77 -13.17
C ILE A 54 -1.39 2.87 -14.62
N ALA A 55 -0.51 3.45 -15.46
CA ALA A 55 -0.80 3.59 -16.88
C ALA A 55 -1.04 2.21 -17.52
N PHE A 56 -2.06 2.14 -18.38
CA PHE A 56 -2.47 0.94 -19.12
C PHE A 56 -3.08 -0.19 -18.27
N GLU A 57 -3.12 -0.04 -16.93
CA GLU A 57 -3.68 -1.02 -15.99
C GLU A 57 -4.56 -0.29 -14.94
N PRO A 58 -5.65 0.39 -15.34
CA PRO A 58 -6.43 1.23 -14.44
C PRO A 58 -7.06 0.44 -13.28
N GLU A 59 -7.39 -0.84 -13.50
CA GLU A 59 -7.94 -1.72 -12.46
C GLU A 59 -6.95 -2.02 -11.32
N HIS A 60 -5.65 -1.84 -11.57
CA HIS A 60 -4.58 -2.00 -10.58
C HIS A 60 -4.17 -0.67 -9.93
N SER A 61 -4.79 0.45 -10.32
CA SER A 61 -4.54 1.75 -9.70
C SER A 61 -5.08 1.79 -8.27
N VAL A 62 -4.40 2.56 -7.42
CA VAL A 62 -4.77 2.67 -6.00
C VAL A 62 -5.27 4.08 -5.72
N ASP A 63 -6.49 4.19 -5.22
CA ASP A 63 -7.16 5.48 -4.99
C ASP A 63 -6.62 6.23 -3.77
N VAL A 64 -6.21 5.50 -2.73
CA VAL A 64 -5.76 6.07 -1.47
C VAL A 64 -4.55 5.33 -0.92
N TYR A 65 -3.65 6.07 -0.28
CA TYR A 65 -2.57 5.45 0.47
C TYR A 65 -3.05 5.15 1.88
N HIS A 66 -2.54 4.05 2.45
CA HIS A 66 -2.80 3.68 3.83
C HIS A 66 -1.60 3.99 4.71
N GLY A 67 -1.85 4.63 5.85
CA GLY A 67 -0.87 4.84 6.91
C GLY A 67 -1.20 3.96 8.11
N PHE A 68 -0.15 3.59 8.86
CA PHE A 68 -0.26 2.72 10.02
C PHE A 68 0.65 3.22 11.14
N TYR A 69 0.14 3.21 12.37
CA TYR A 69 0.97 3.28 13.56
C TYR A 69 1.12 1.88 14.15
N LEU A 70 2.34 1.36 14.13
CA LEU A 70 2.70 0.03 14.64
C LEU A 70 3.59 0.20 15.86
N ARG A 71 3.31 -0.56 16.92
CA ARG A 71 4.12 -0.59 18.14
C ARG A 71 4.60 -2.01 18.41
N ARG A 72 5.87 -2.17 18.73
CA ARG A 72 6.42 -3.41 19.29
C ARG A 72 6.55 -3.24 20.80
N GLY A 73 6.11 -4.24 21.56
CA GLY A 73 6.34 -4.31 23.01
C GLY A 73 7.80 -4.45 23.35
#